data_AF-A0A1S4FC70-F1
#
_entry.id   AF-A0A1S4FC70-F1
#
_cell.length_a   1.000
_cell.length_b   1.000
_cell.length_c   1.000
_cell.angle_alpha   90.00
_cell.angle_beta   90.00
_cell.angle_gamma   90.00
#
_symmetry.space_group_name_H-M   'P 1'
#
loop_
_entity.id
_entity.type
_entity.pdbx_description
1 polymer ?
#
loop_
_entity_poly.entity_id
_entity_poly.type
_entity_poly.pdbx_seq_one_letter_code
_entity_poly.pdbx_strand_id
1 'polypeptide(L)'
;MYGGKSPLELLSGTSSKSWLHDKWAPGAGGVLGFMGACYVNWGSGRPLFSGIQKHVVAAVGLGALALTMDKWRTQYFAEKDATLRHYVELHPEDFPTPERKKFADVFESWQPIR
;
A
#
# COMPACT_ATOMS: atom_id res chain seq x y z
N MET A 1 9.07 -10.86 34.24
CA MET A 1 8.40 -11.27 32.98
C MET A 1 8.45 -10.10 32.03
N TYR A 2 9.01 -10.26 30.83
CA TYR A 2 9.02 -9.19 29.84
C TYR A 2 7.65 -9.20 29.15
N GLY A 3 6.77 -8.26 29.51
CA GLY A 3 5.49 -8.11 28.82
C GLY A 3 5.73 -7.86 27.33
N GLY A 4 5.02 -8.59 26.46
CA GLY A 4 4.94 -8.25 25.05
C GLY A 4 4.26 -6.89 24.87
N LYS A 5 4.44 -6.26 23.70
CA LYS A 5 3.65 -5.07 23.33
C LYS A 5 2.17 -5.43 23.30
N SER A 6 1.31 -4.55 23.79
CA SER A 6 -0.14 -4.79 23.74
C SER A 6 -0.62 -4.77 22.28
N PRO A 7 -1.74 -5.44 21.95
CA PRO A 7 -2.31 -5.41 20.59
C PRO A 7 -2.53 -3.99 20.06
N LEU A 8 -2.97 -3.06 20.92
CA LEU A 8 -3.16 -1.65 20.56
C LEU A 8 -1.84 -0.93 20.29
N GLU A 9 -0.78 -1.24 21.03
CA GLU A 9 0.56 -0.69 20.80
C GLU A 9 1.17 -1.19 19.48
N LEU A 10 0.83 -2.42 19.06
CA LEU A 10 1.23 -2.94 17.75
C LEU A 10 0.49 -2.22 16.61
N LEU A 11 -0.78 -1.86 16.82
CA LEU A 11 -1.60 -1.17 15.83
C LEU A 11 -1.39 0.35 15.84
N SER A 12 -0.82 0.96 16.87
CA SER A 12 -0.67 2.42 17.00
C SER A 12 0.54 3.01 16.27
N GLY A 13 1.24 2.23 15.45
CA GLY A 13 2.41 2.68 14.71
C GLY A 13 2.13 3.87 13.78
N THR A 14 2.89 4.95 13.93
CA THR A 14 2.86 6.08 13.00
C THR A 14 3.52 5.71 11.68
N SER A 15 2.75 5.73 10.58
CA SER A 15 3.29 5.67 9.23
C SER A 15 3.74 7.07 8.78
N SER A 16 5.05 7.28 8.64
CA SER A 16 5.57 8.53 8.08
C SER A 16 5.43 8.52 6.56
N LYS A 17 4.68 9.49 6.01
CA LYS A 17 4.59 9.67 4.56
C LYS A 17 5.94 10.11 4.01
N SER A 18 6.49 9.35 3.07
CA SER A 18 7.66 9.76 2.29
C SER A 18 7.30 10.89 1.33
N TRP A 19 8.30 11.66 0.89
CA TRP A 19 8.15 12.72 -0.12
C TRP A 19 7.51 12.25 -1.44
N LEU A 20 7.67 10.95 -1.76
CA LEU A 20 7.14 10.35 -2.99
C LEU A 20 5.68 9.89 -2.87
N HIS A 21 5.15 9.73 -1.65
CA HIS A 21 3.84 9.11 -1.40
C HIS A 21 2.72 9.74 -2.26
N ASP A 22 2.57 11.06 -2.19
CA ASP A 22 1.47 11.76 -2.85
C ASP A 22 1.66 11.93 -4.37
N LYS A 23 2.87 11.65 -4.88
CA LYS A 23 3.23 11.79 -6.30
C LYS A 23 3.23 10.45 -7.02
N TRP A 24 3.36 9.35 -6.30
CA TRP A 24 3.51 8.02 -6.87
C TRP A 24 2.30 7.61 -7.70
N ALA A 25 1.10 7.70 -7.14
CA ALA A 25 -0.14 7.33 -7.84
C ALA A 25 -0.38 8.14 -9.12
N PRO A 26 -0.41 9.50 -9.11
CA PRO A 26 -0.60 10.27 -10.34
C PRO A 26 0.56 10.10 -11.32
N GLY A 27 1.80 9.93 -10.84
CA GLY A 27 2.96 9.68 -11.68
C GLY A 27 2.86 8.35 -12.44
N ALA A 28 2.55 7.27 -11.73
CA ALA A 28 2.35 5.95 -12.32
C ALA A 28 1.16 5.94 -13.30
N GLY A 29 0.03 6.57 -12.92
CA GLY A 29 -1.13 6.72 -13.80
C GLY A 29 -0.80 7.50 -15.08
N GLY A 30 -0.01 8.58 -14.96
CA GLY A 30 0.42 9.37 -16.11
C GLY A 30 1.34 8.61 -17.06
N VAL A 31 2.31 7.86 -16.53
CA VAL A 31 3.19 6.99 -17.33
C VAL A 31 2.36 5.91 -18.04
N LEU A 32 1.43 5.27 -17.34
CA LEU A 32 0.52 4.28 -17.93
C LEU A 32 -0.34 4.88 -19.05
N GLY A 33 -0.85 6.10 -18.86
CA GLY A 33 -1.62 6.78 -19.90
C GLY A 33 -0.80 7.16 -21.12
N PHE A 34 0.44 7.62 -20.92
CA PHE A 34 1.36 7.89 -22.02
C PHE A 34 1.69 6.61 -22.80
N MET A 35 2.06 5.54 -22.09
CA MET A 35 2.38 4.23 -22.68
C MET A 35 1.16 3.61 -23.38
N GLY A 36 -0.04 3.77 -22.82
CA GLY A 36 -1.29 3.36 -23.45
C GLY A 36 -1.53 4.07 -24.77
N ALA A 37 -1.29 5.38 -24.84
CA ALA A 37 -1.39 6.12 -26.10
C ALA A 37 -0.35 5.66 -27.15
N CYS A 38 0.89 5.35 -26.73
CA CYS A 38 1.89 4.74 -27.61
C CYS A 38 1.43 3.37 -28.13
N TYR A 39 0.87 2.53 -27.26
CA TYR A 39 0.36 1.20 -27.61
C TYR A 39 -0.78 1.27 -28.62
N VAL A 40 -1.74 2.19 -28.42
CA VAL A 40 -2.86 2.41 -29.35
C VAL A 40 -2.35 2.87 -30.73
N ASN A 41 -1.36 3.77 -30.77
CA ASN A 41 -0.77 4.22 -32.03
C ASN A 41 -0.05 3.08 -32.76
N TRP A 42 0.74 2.29 -32.04
CA TRP A 42 1.42 1.11 -32.58
C TRP A 42 0.43 0.10 -33.17
N GLY A 43 -0.60 -0.28 -32.41
CA GLY A 43 -1.63 -1.22 -32.86
C GLY A 43 -2.49 -0.71 -34.02
N SER A 44 -2.55 0.60 -34.22
CA SER A 44 -3.25 1.23 -35.34
C SER A 44 -2.37 1.41 -36.59
N GLY A 45 -1.13 0.90 -36.60
CA GLY A 45 -0.18 1.11 -37.69
C GLY A 45 0.30 2.56 -37.84
N ARG A 46 0.18 3.38 -36.78
CA ARG A 46 0.62 4.78 -36.75
C ARG A 46 1.96 4.91 -36.01
N PRO A 47 2.79 5.93 -36.32
CA PRO A 47 4.00 6.20 -35.56
C PRO A 47 3.71 6.39 -34.07
N LEU A 48 4.59 5.89 -33.19
CA LEU A 48 4.37 5.85 -31.73
C LEU A 48 3.99 7.21 -31.13
N PHE A 49 4.64 8.29 -31.58
CA PHE A 49 4.46 9.65 -31.07
C PHE A 49 3.47 10.49 -31.89
N SER A 50 2.67 9.86 -32.76
CA SER A 50 1.72 10.55 -33.62
C SER A 50 0.59 11.21 -32.80
N GLY A 51 0.50 12.53 -32.87
CA GLY A 51 -0.55 13.32 -32.22
C GLY A 51 -0.31 13.50 -30.73
N ILE A 52 0.64 14.38 -30.38
CA ILE A 52 1.08 14.64 -28.99
C ILE A 52 -0.07 14.97 -28.04
N GLN A 53 -1.11 15.65 -28.52
CA GLN A 53 -2.31 15.96 -27.76
C GLN A 53 -2.99 14.71 -27.17
N LYS A 54 -2.97 13.57 -27.90
CA LYS A 54 -3.56 12.31 -27.41
C LYS A 54 -2.75 11.75 -26.24
N HIS A 55 -1.43 11.82 -26.32
CA HIS A 55 -0.54 11.38 -25.24
C HIS A 55 -0.71 12.25 -23.99
N VAL A 56 -0.78 13.57 -24.17
CA VAL A 56 -0.98 14.52 -23.06
C VAL A 56 -2.33 14.28 -22.40
N VAL A 57 -3.41 14.17 -23.18
CA VAL A 57 -4.75 13.90 -22.64
C VAL A 57 -4.81 12.55 -21.92
N ALA A 58 -4.23 11.50 -22.51
CA ALA A 58 -4.20 10.18 -21.89
C ALA A 58 -3.39 10.15 -20.58
N ALA A 59 -2.22 10.79 -20.56
CA ALA A 59 -1.38 10.88 -19.36
C ALA A 59 -2.06 11.69 -18.24
N VAL A 60 -2.61 12.88 -18.56
CA VAL A 60 -3.31 13.70 -17.57
C VAL A 60 -4.58 13.01 -17.08
N GLY A 61 -5.36 12.41 -17.99
CA GLY A 61 -6.60 11.72 -17.66
C GLY A 61 -6.38 10.53 -16.72
N LEU A 62 -5.44 9.64 -17.05
CA LEU A 62 -5.14 8.49 -16.19
C LEU A 62 -4.39 8.88 -14.92
N GLY A 63 -3.56 9.92 -14.94
CA GLY A 63 -2.95 10.48 -13.73
C GLY A 63 -3.99 11.02 -12.75
N ALA A 64 -5.00 11.75 -13.23
CA ALA A 64 -6.10 12.25 -12.40
C ALA A 64 -6.95 11.12 -11.83
N LEU A 65 -7.28 10.10 -12.63
CA LEU A 65 -7.99 8.90 -12.16
C LEU A 65 -7.20 8.12 -11.11
N ALA A 66 -5.89 7.94 -11.31
CA ALA A 66 -5.06 7.27 -10.32
C ALA A 66 -5.03 8.03 -8.98
N LEU A 67 -5.04 9.36 -9.03
CA LEU A 67 -5.07 10.21 -7.83
C LEU A 67 -6.39 10.07 -7.05
N THR A 68 -7.54 10.01 -7.75
CA THR A 68 -8.83 9.79 -7.08
C THR A 68 -8.94 8.38 -6.48
N MET A 69 -8.47 7.36 -7.21
CA MET A 69 -8.42 5.98 -6.72
C MET A 69 -7.52 5.84 -5.49
N ASP A 70 -6.36 6.51 -5.47
CA ASP A 70 -5.44 6.44 -4.34
C ASP A 70 -6.00 7.11 -3.08
N LYS A 71 -6.71 8.23 -3.23
CA LYS A 71 -7.45 8.87 -2.12
C LYS A 71 -8.52 7.95 -1.55
N TRP A 72 -9.34 7.35 -2.41
CA TRP A 72 -10.36 6.40 -2.00
C TRP A 72 -9.75 5.19 -1.29
N ARG A 73 -8.67 4.62 -1.85
CA ARG A 73 -7.91 3.52 -1.26
C ARG A 73 -7.39 3.89 0.13
N THR A 74 -6.81 5.08 0.28
CA THR A 74 -6.27 5.55 1.57
C THR A 74 -7.37 5.71 2.61
N GLN A 75 -8.53 6.26 2.24
CA GLN A 75 -9.68 6.36 3.13
C GLN A 75 -10.20 4.99 3.56
N TYR A 76 -10.37 4.08 2.62
CA TYR A 76 -10.79 2.70 2.90
C TYR A 76 -9.87 2.00 3.90
N PHE A 77 -8.55 2.11 3.72
CA PHE A 77 -7.60 1.51 4.66
C PHE A 77 -7.59 2.19 6.02
N ALA A 78 -7.77 3.52 6.07
CA ALA A 78 -7.89 4.24 7.33
C ALA A 78 -9.14 3.83 8.12
N GLU A 79 -10.29 3.68 7.44
CA GLU A 79 -11.53 3.19 8.03
C GLU A 79 -11.38 1.76 8.55
N LYS A 80 -10.85 0.85 7.72
CA LYS A 80 -10.60 -0.55 8.12
C LYS A 80 -9.73 -0.63 9.37
N ASP A 81 -8.66 0.14 9.40
CA ASP A 81 -7.70 0.17 10.51
C ASP A 81 -8.32 0.78 11.78
N ALA A 82 -9.15 1.81 11.66
CA ALA A 82 -9.94 2.34 12.77
C ALA A 82 -10.94 1.31 13.33
N THR A 83 -11.67 0.60 12.45
CA THR A 83 -12.59 -0.47 12.85
C THR A 83 -11.88 -1.59 13.61
N LEU A 84 -10.70 -2.02 13.12
CA LEU A 84 -9.92 -3.07 13.78
C LEU A 84 -9.45 -2.65 15.18
N ARG A 85 -8.94 -1.42 15.33
CA ARG A 85 -8.56 -0.91 16.67
C ARG A 85 -9.76 -0.85 17.61
N HIS A 86 -10.88 -0.31 17.14
CA HIS A 86 -12.11 -0.23 17.93
C HIS A 86 -12.62 -1.61 18.36
N TYR A 87 -12.51 -2.63 17.49
CA TYR A 87 -12.90 -3.99 17.83
C TYR A 87 -12.02 -4.60 18.93
N VAL A 88 -10.71 -4.41 18.84
CA VAL A 88 -9.74 -4.88 19.86
C VAL A 88 -9.96 -4.19 21.20
N GLU A 89 -10.34 -2.90 21.19
CA GLU A 89 -10.69 -2.15 22.41
C GLU A 89 -11.96 -2.69 23.07
N LEU A 90 -12.95 -3.11 22.28
CA LEU A 90 -14.23 -3.63 22.77
C LEU A 90 -14.11 -5.06 23.33
N HIS A 91 -13.20 -5.87 22.75
CA HIS A 91 -13.03 -7.29 23.07
C HIS A 91 -11.58 -7.62 23.48
N PRO A 92 -11.06 -7.06 24.59
CA PRO A 92 -9.71 -7.37 25.04
C PRO A 92 -9.50 -8.85 25.42
N GLU A 93 -10.56 -9.57 25.77
CA GLU A 93 -10.57 -10.99 26.11
C GLU A 93 -10.14 -11.90 24.95
N ASP A 94 -10.46 -11.52 23.72
CA ASP A 94 -10.13 -12.28 22.52
C ASP A 94 -8.66 -12.08 22.10
N PHE A 95 -8.02 -11.01 22.60
CA PHE A 95 -6.66 -10.61 22.28
C PHE A 95 -5.76 -10.51 23.53
N PRO A 96 -5.57 -11.61 24.29
CA PRO A 96 -4.67 -11.59 25.43
C PRO A 96 -3.24 -11.29 24.99
N THR A 97 -2.53 -10.41 25.71
CA THR A 97 -1.14 -10.08 25.38
C THR A 97 -0.25 -11.28 25.67
N PRO A 98 0.42 -11.88 24.67
CA PRO A 98 1.25 -13.06 24.89
C PRO A 98 2.49 -12.72 25.71
N GLU A 99 2.91 -13.66 26.55
CA GLU A 99 4.18 -13.53 27.26
C GLU A 99 5.35 -13.66 26.27
N ARG A 100 6.24 -12.66 26.26
CA ARG A 100 7.41 -12.66 25.39
C ARG A 100 8.53 -13.50 26.00
N LYS A 101 8.73 -14.70 25.47
CA LYS A 101 9.87 -15.58 25.81
C LYS A 101 11.15 -15.11 25.12
N LYS A 102 12.31 -15.24 25.76
CA LYS A 102 13.59 -14.99 25.08
C LYS A 102 13.92 -16.19 24.21
N PHE A 103 14.66 -15.97 23.12
CA PHE A 103 15.17 -17.09 22.29
C PHE A 103 16.04 -18.06 23.09
N ALA A 104 16.72 -17.59 24.14
CA ALA A 104 17.46 -18.46 25.06
C ALA A 104 16.57 -19.47 25.81
N ASP A 105 15.28 -19.16 25.96
CA ASP A 105 14.30 -20.00 26.66
C ASP A 105 13.48 -20.87 25.68
N VAL A 106 13.74 -20.78 24.38
CA VAL A 106 13.00 -21.47 23.31
C VAL A 106 13.94 -22.42 22.57
N PHE A 107 13.69 -23.72 22.65
CA PHE A 107 14.41 -24.74 21.89
C PHE A 107 13.64 -25.13 20.63
N GLU A 108 14.11 -24.69 19.48
CA GLU A 108 13.60 -25.12 18.18
C GLU A 108 14.45 -26.26 17.60
N SER A 109 13.84 -27.09 16.77
CA SER A 109 14.56 -28.15 16.07
C SER A 109 15.51 -27.56 15.03
N TRP A 110 16.82 -27.81 15.18
CA TRP A 110 17.81 -27.41 14.18
C TRP A 110 17.80 -28.37 12.99
N GLN A 111 17.46 -27.88 11.80
CA GLN A 111 17.51 -28.64 10.56
C GLN A 111 18.71 -28.17 9.70
N PRO A 112 19.83 -28.90 9.70
CA PRO A 112 21.01 -28.50 8.94
C PRO A 112 20.79 -28.66 7.43
N ILE A 113 21.29 -27.70 6.66
CA ILE A 113 21.43 -27.80 5.20
C ILE A 113 22.68 -28.64 4.95
N ARG A 114 22.53 -29.76 4.24
CA ARG A 114 23.60 -30.72 3.93
C ARG A 114 23.78 -30.82 2.43
#